data_AF-A0A9N9SF87-F1
#
_entry.id   AF-A0A9N9SF87-F1
#
_cell.length_a   1.000
_cell.length_b   1.000
_cell.length_c   1.000
_cell.angle_alpha   90.00
_cell.angle_beta   90.00
_cell.angle_gamma   90.00
#
_symmetry.space_group_name_H-M   'P 1'
#
loop_
_entity.id
_entity.type
_entity.pdbx_description
1 polymer ?
#
loop_
_entity_poly.entity_id
_entity_poly.type
_entity_poly.pdbx_seq_one_letter_code
_entity_poly.pdbx_strand_id
1 'polypeptide(L)'
;MFSIHKNSYLHNYYKDINPRLINRCVERAWQANSIDEHDLDPPFNRLTSEQPHIPVENVDITRRPLGFGRKAMPKLRRELHHKNERVVIAAIESICDLVHDSERGYEAVNLKIVDRMVDLMAHENEAIREKTSRTLTVLARQACGRLAISTNRQLLENVAACAEDFYPEVRVQVAALLEMLAQFWKAADDLVEFGFVQILLSNLLKEEPEIIVIHLQTLRSLMHALAGKMIAIESDGYNIFMKLLDHKRSEIISEALACLSLLASTCVGEKLARQMNLLDTLNVHLHDERPEIFTNAASVIMFCTVKASGKIAASKINTMTKRLIQLSRNKLNPSTQIFAIKALTNICEHPEVRKEVQKKYIEYVENIQVGGDPCIQNYKAQLLTVLGWVASSYT
;
A
#
# COMPACT_ATOMS: atom_id res chain seq x y z
N MET A 1 7.88 -2.11 25.39
CA MET A 1 7.25 -2.26 26.72
C MET A 1 7.06 -3.76 26.99
N PHE A 2 7.38 -4.29 28.18
CA PHE A 2 7.22 -5.73 28.47
C PHE A 2 5.74 -6.06 28.69
N SER A 3 5.15 -6.92 27.85
CA SER A 3 3.82 -7.48 28.09
C SER A 3 3.95 -8.85 28.73
N ILE A 4 3.36 -9.01 29.93
CA ILE A 4 3.34 -10.28 30.66
C ILE A 4 2.43 -11.33 29.98
N HIS A 5 1.51 -10.90 29.11
CA HIS A 5 0.55 -11.77 28.45
C HIS A 5 0.97 -12.19 27.04
N LYS A 6 2.05 -11.62 26.50
CA LYS A 6 2.64 -12.08 25.22
C LYS A 6 3.02 -13.57 25.37
N ASN A 7 2.71 -14.42 24.39
CA ASN A 7 2.83 -15.89 24.50
C ASN A 7 2.04 -16.57 25.64
N SER A 8 0.89 -16.01 26.06
CA SER A 8 0.08 -16.59 27.16
C SER A 8 -0.29 -18.06 26.98
N TYR A 9 -0.42 -18.53 25.73
CA TYR A 9 -0.62 -19.95 25.43
C TYR A 9 0.54 -20.82 25.94
N LEU A 10 1.80 -20.40 25.76
CA LEU A 10 2.97 -21.09 26.31
C LEU A 10 3.01 -20.98 27.83
N HIS A 11 2.64 -19.83 28.39
CA HIS A 11 2.60 -19.64 29.85
C HIS A 11 1.60 -20.60 30.51
N ASN A 12 0.50 -20.93 29.84
CA ASN A 12 -0.49 -21.90 30.33
C ASN A 12 0.07 -23.33 30.40
N TYR A 13 0.95 -23.72 29.47
CA TYR A 13 1.63 -25.02 29.49
C TYR A 13 2.79 -25.06 30.49
N TYR A 14 3.45 -23.93 30.71
CA TYR A 14 4.64 -23.81 31.56
C TYR A 14 4.44 -22.82 32.70
N LYS A 15 3.47 -23.12 33.59
CA LYS A 15 3.04 -22.22 34.67
C LYS A 15 4.15 -21.88 35.68
N ASP A 16 5.15 -22.77 35.82
CA ASP A 16 6.25 -22.61 36.77
C ASP A 16 7.42 -21.76 36.21
N ILE A 17 7.37 -21.41 34.92
CA ILE A 17 8.41 -20.64 34.27
C ILE A 17 8.02 -19.16 34.23
N ASN A 18 8.96 -18.29 34.60
CA ASN A 18 8.74 -16.84 34.56
C ASN A 18 8.34 -16.39 33.13
N PRO A 19 7.19 -15.72 32.95
CA PRO A 19 6.73 -15.20 31.65
C PRO A 19 7.79 -14.38 30.90
N ARG A 20 8.67 -13.66 31.62
CA ARG A 20 9.80 -12.92 31.04
C ARG A 20 10.79 -13.82 30.33
N LEU A 21 11.08 -14.99 30.89
CA LEU A 21 12.01 -15.95 30.30
C LEU A 21 11.40 -16.55 29.03
N ILE A 22 10.14 -16.96 29.08
CA ILE A 22 9.43 -17.49 27.90
C ILE A 22 9.43 -16.45 26.78
N ASN A 23 9.04 -15.20 27.07
CA ASN A 23 8.97 -14.14 26.06
C ASN A 23 10.35 -13.83 25.46
N ARG A 24 11.39 -13.79 26.29
CA ARG A 24 12.77 -13.59 25.83
C ARG A 24 13.29 -14.77 25.01
N CYS A 25 12.92 -16.00 25.36
CA CYS A 25 13.28 -17.20 24.60
C CYS A 25 12.62 -17.21 23.23
N VAL A 26 11.33 -16.89 23.14
CA VAL A 26 10.62 -16.77 21.86
C VAL A 26 11.19 -15.65 21.01
N GLU A 27 11.46 -14.47 21.59
CA GLU A 27 12.10 -13.36 20.86
C GLU A 27 13.50 -13.72 20.34
N ARG A 28 14.30 -14.45 21.14
CA ARG A 28 15.61 -14.94 20.69
C ARG A 28 15.50 -15.99 19.59
N ALA A 29 14.53 -16.90 19.68
CA ALA A 29 14.28 -17.89 18.64
C ALA A 29 13.87 -17.21 17.32
N TRP A 30 13.06 -16.15 17.41
CA TRP A 30 12.71 -15.31 16.27
C TRP A 30 13.88 -14.54 15.65
N GLN A 31 14.83 -14.11 16.46
CA GLN A 31 16.05 -13.42 15.98
C GLN A 31 17.12 -14.39 15.46
N ALA A 32 16.95 -15.70 15.69
CA ALA A 32 17.88 -16.70 15.17
C ALA A 32 17.65 -16.85 13.65
N ASN A 33 18.64 -16.45 12.86
CA ASN A 33 18.64 -16.62 11.40
C ASN A 33 18.77 -18.09 10.94
N SER A 34 18.85 -19.05 11.88
CA SER A 34 18.83 -20.48 11.55
C SER A 34 17.37 -20.92 11.39
N ILE A 35 16.79 -20.58 10.25
CA ILE A 35 15.60 -21.25 9.78
C ILE A 35 16.06 -22.64 9.33
N ASP A 36 15.47 -23.69 9.87
CA ASP A 36 15.71 -25.05 9.36
C ASP A 36 15.35 -25.06 7.86
N GLU A 37 16.22 -25.58 6.99
CA GLU A 37 15.97 -25.62 5.54
C GLU A 37 14.65 -26.35 5.21
N HIS A 38 14.19 -27.22 6.11
CA HIS A 38 12.92 -27.94 6.02
C HIS A 38 11.68 -27.13 6.44
N ASP A 39 11.84 -25.96 7.08
CA ASP A 39 10.73 -25.06 7.46
C ASP A 39 10.34 -24.08 6.35
N LEU A 40 11.17 -23.96 5.31
CA LEU A 40 10.97 -23.00 4.21
C LEU A 40 10.02 -23.51 3.14
N ASP A 41 10.04 -24.84 2.91
CA ASP A 41 9.25 -25.54 1.91
C ASP A 41 8.63 -26.83 2.47
N PRO A 42 7.33 -27.05 2.24
CA PRO A 42 6.38 -26.16 1.57
C PRO A 42 6.02 -24.92 2.42
N PRO A 43 5.49 -23.84 1.82
CA PRO A 43 5.23 -22.55 2.48
C PRO A 43 4.38 -22.62 3.76
N PHE A 44 3.62 -23.71 3.97
CA PHE A 44 2.81 -23.93 5.17
C PHE A 44 3.61 -24.37 6.40
N ASN A 45 4.88 -24.76 6.25
CA ASN A 45 5.80 -25.01 7.37
C ASN A 45 6.29 -23.72 8.03
N ARG A 46 6.10 -22.57 7.38
CA ARG A 46 6.41 -21.26 7.95
C ARG A 46 5.42 -20.97 9.07
N LEU A 47 5.86 -21.14 10.32
CA LEU A 47 5.14 -20.66 11.49
C LEU A 47 5.11 -19.12 11.46
N THR A 48 4.19 -18.53 10.70
CA THR A 48 3.83 -17.13 10.88
C THR A 48 3.16 -17.03 12.25
N SER A 49 3.80 -16.33 13.18
CA SER A 49 3.20 -16.03 14.47
C SER A 49 1.88 -15.29 14.26
N GLU A 50 0.77 -15.98 14.46
CA GLU A 50 -0.56 -15.37 14.60
C GLU A 50 -0.76 -14.79 16.01
N GLN A 51 0.34 -14.43 16.70
CA GLN A 51 0.22 -13.85 18.03
C GLN A 51 -0.61 -12.57 17.96
N PRO A 52 -1.57 -12.42 18.89
CA PRO A 52 -2.35 -11.21 18.95
C PRO A 52 -1.41 -10.02 19.23
N HIS A 53 -1.56 -8.95 18.45
CA HIS A 53 -0.75 -7.73 18.63
C HIS A 53 -0.94 -7.19 20.05
N ILE A 54 -2.17 -7.25 20.55
CA ILE A 54 -2.53 -6.93 21.93
C ILE A 54 -2.90 -8.24 22.66
N PRO A 55 -2.00 -8.80 23.49
CA PRO A 55 -2.27 -10.04 24.19
C PRO A 55 -3.26 -9.84 25.33
N VAL A 56 -4.24 -10.74 25.42
CA VAL A 56 -5.30 -10.72 26.44
C VAL A 56 -5.17 -11.92 27.36
N GLU A 57 -5.35 -11.71 28.66
CA GLU A 57 -5.25 -12.76 29.66
C GLU A 57 -6.44 -13.73 29.62
N ASN A 58 -6.18 -15.04 29.77
CA ASN A 58 -7.18 -16.09 29.95
C ASN A 58 -8.25 -16.20 28.83
N VAL A 59 -7.90 -15.79 27.62
CA VAL A 59 -8.72 -16.00 26.43
C VAL A 59 -8.04 -17.07 25.57
N ASP A 60 -8.59 -18.29 25.59
CA ASP A 60 -8.20 -19.37 24.68
C ASP A 60 -9.28 -19.57 23.62
N ILE A 61 -8.99 -19.08 22.43
CA ILE A 61 -9.91 -19.09 21.28
C ILE A 61 -10.09 -20.51 20.76
N THR A 62 -9.01 -21.32 20.77
CA THR A 62 -8.98 -22.68 20.21
C THR A 62 -9.90 -23.66 20.94
N ARG A 63 -10.28 -23.33 22.19
CA ARG A 63 -11.12 -24.17 23.06
C ARG A 63 -12.53 -23.60 23.27
N ARG A 64 -12.93 -22.54 22.56
CA ARG A 64 -14.25 -21.91 22.76
C ARG A 64 -15.37 -22.83 22.25
N PRO A 65 -16.42 -23.12 23.07
CA PRO A 65 -17.54 -23.93 22.63
C PRO A 65 -18.45 -23.18 21.64
N LEU A 66 -18.43 -23.60 20.39
CA LEU A 66 -19.29 -23.09 19.32
C LEU A 66 -20.62 -23.84 19.25
N GLY A 67 -21.69 -23.10 18.93
CA GLY A 67 -23.01 -23.71 18.69
C GLY A 67 -22.99 -24.57 17.42
N PHE A 68 -23.68 -25.70 17.41
CA PHE A 68 -23.67 -26.60 16.25
C PHE A 68 -24.31 -25.97 14.99
N GLY A 69 -23.64 -26.11 13.84
CA GLY A 69 -24.16 -25.73 12.52
C GLY A 69 -24.52 -24.25 12.39
N ARG A 70 -25.80 -23.97 12.10
CA ARG A 70 -26.36 -22.61 11.92
C ARG A 70 -26.58 -21.85 13.23
N LYS A 71 -26.36 -22.49 14.39
CA LYS A 71 -26.54 -21.84 15.71
C LYS A 71 -25.29 -21.09 16.19
N ALA A 72 -24.12 -21.34 15.58
CA ALA A 72 -22.86 -20.70 15.95
C ALA A 72 -22.95 -19.17 15.82
N MET A 73 -23.19 -18.66 14.60
CA MET A 73 -23.14 -17.24 14.29
C MET A 73 -24.18 -16.41 15.06
N PRO A 74 -25.45 -16.83 15.21
CA PRO A 74 -26.43 -16.10 16.03
C PRO A 74 -26.06 -16.04 17.53
N LYS A 75 -25.37 -17.07 18.06
CA LYS A 75 -24.85 -17.04 19.43
C LYS A 75 -23.72 -16.02 19.56
N LEU A 76 -22.71 -16.09 18.69
CA LEU A 76 -21.57 -15.17 18.70
C LEU A 76 -22.02 -13.71 18.53
N ARG A 77 -22.97 -13.45 17.63
CA ARG A 77 -23.59 -12.13 17.44
C ARG A 77 -24.19 -11.54 18.73
N ARG A 78 -24.79 -12.37 19.59
CA ARG A 78 -25.32 -11.92 20.90
C ARG A 78 -24.18 -11.62 21.87
N GLU A 79 -23.14 -12.45 21.85
CA GLU A 79 -21.98 -12.34 22.75
C GLU A 79 -21.09 -11.12 22.43
N LEU A 80 -21.19 -10.54 21.23
CA LEU A 80 -20.51 -9.29 20.87
C LEU A 80 -20.82 -8.12 21.82
N HIS A 81 -21.98 -8.11 22.48
CA HIS A 81 -22.35 -7.04 23.43
C HIS A 81 -22.55 -7.59 24.85
N HIS A 82 -21.79 -8.63 25.19
CA HIS A 82 -21.82 -9.20 26.53
C HIS A 82 -21.15 -8.24 27.53
N LYS A 83 -21.63 -8.21 28.78
CA LYS A 83 -21.07 -7.33 29.84
C LYS A 83 -19.61 -7.62 30.19
N ASN A 84 -19.13 -8.81 29.88
CA ASN A 84 -17.75 -9.23 30.14
C ASN A 84 -16.94 -9.13 28.85
N GLU A 85 -15.96 -8.23 28.84
CA GLU A 85 -15.06 -7.97 27.71
C GLU A 85 -14.34 -9.22 27.22
N ARG A 86 -13.95 -10.14 28.11
CA ARG A 86 -13.30 -11.41 27.70
C ARG A 86 -14.22 -12.26 26.82
N VAL A 87 -15.53 -12.24 27.10
CA VAL A 87 -16.54 -12.95 26.29
C VAL A 87 -16.68 -12.30 24.93
N VAL A 88 -16.66 -10.97 24.88
CA VAL A 88 -16.71 -10.16 23.65
C VAL A 88 -15.48 -10.41 22.79
N ILE A 89 -14.27 -10.26 23.34
CA ILE A 89 -12.98 -10.50 22.67
C ILE A 89 -12.96 -11.90 22.06
N ALA A 90 -13.30 -12.91 22.85
CA ALA A 90 -13.29 -14.27 22.35
C ALA A 90 -14.44 -14.54 21.35
N ALA A 91 -15.51 -13.73 21.33
CA ALA A 91 -16.57 -13.84 20.33
C ALA A 91 -16.11 -13.24 19.00
N ILE A 92 -15.44 -12.07 19.04
CA ILE A 92 -14.85 -11.42 17.88
C ILE A 92 -13.84 -12.35 17.22
N GLU A 93 -12.94 -12.95 18.02
CA GLU A 93 -11.95 -13.91 17.56
C GLU A 93 -12.57 -15.12 16.87
N SER A 94 -13.55 -15.77 17.51
CA SER A 94 -14.24 -16.90 16.87
C SER A 94 -15.03 -16.49 15.62
N ILE A 95 -15.54 -15.26 15.55
CA ILE A 95 -16.13 -14.75 14.29
C ILE A 95 -15.03 -14.60 13.25
N CYS A 96 -13.90 -13.98 13.59
CA CYS A 96 -12.74 -13.81 12.71
C CYS A 96 -12.30 -15.13 12.09
N ASP A 97 -12.16 -16.19 12.90
CA ASP A 97 -11.79 -17.53 12.41
C ASP A 97 -12.83 -18.07 11.43
N LEU A 98 -14.12 -17.97 11.77
CA LEU A 98 -15.20 -18.51 10.94
C LEU A 98 -15.35 -17.77 9.61
N VAL A 99 -15.19 -16.44 9.58
CA VAL A 99 -15.42 -15.63 8.37
C VAL A 99 -14.31 -15.73 7.33
N HIS A 100 -13.24 -16.49 7.60
CA HIS A 100 -12.32 -16.94 6.56
C HIS A 100 -13.02 -17.84 5.53
N ASP A 101 -14.04 -18.60 5.96
CA ASP A 101 -14.96 -19.29 5.07
C ASP A 101 -15.94 -18.28 4.44
N SER A 102 -16.04 -18.29 3.11
CA SER A 102 -16.88 -17.36 2.36
C SER A 102 -18.38 -17.53 2.64
N GLU A 103 -18.86 -18.75 2.91
CA GLU A 103 -20.26 -18.97 3.28
C GLU A 103 -20.57 -18.36 4.64
N ARG A 104 -19.63 -18.47 5.58
CA ARG A 104 -19.74 -17.89 6.92
C ARG A 104 -19.60 -16.37 6.90
N GLY A 105 -18.75 -15.82 6.04
CA GLY A 105 -18.69 -14.38 5.80
C GLY A 105 -20.00 -13.83 5.23
N TYR A 106 -20.61 -14.54 4.27
CA TYR A 106 -21.94 -14.17 3.75
C TYR A 106 -23.03 -14.26 4.84
N GLU A 107 -23.01 -15.32 5.66
CA GLU A 107 -23.89 -15.47 6.83
C GLU A 107 -23.71 -14.30 7.81
N ALA A 108 -22.47 -13.88 8.09
CA ALA A 108 -22.15 -12.78 9.01
C ALA A 108 -22.77 -11.45 8.54
N VAL A 109 -22.64 -11.15 7.24
CA VAL A 109 -23.22 -9.94 6.64
C VAL A 109 -24.75 -9.98 6.72
N ASN A 110 -25.37 -11.11 6.38
CA ASN A 110 -26.82 -11.27 6.47
C ASN A 110 -27.36 -11.16 7.91
N LEU A 111 -26.60 -11.64 8.88
CA LEU A 111 -26.93 -11.52 10.31
C LEU A 111 -26.66 -10.13 10.88
N LYS A 112 -26.22 -9.15 10.07
CA LYS A 112 -25.90 -7.80 10.52
C LYS A 112 -24.83 -7.79 11.62
N ILE A 113 -23.82 -8.65 11.48
CA ILE A 113 -22.67 -8.66 12.40
C ILE A 113 -21.83 -7.39 12.22
N VAL A 114 -21.66 -6.91 10.99
CA VAL A 114 -20.96 -5.64 10.68
C VAL A 114 -21.59 -4.47 11.44
N ASP A 115 -22.92 -4.37 11.46
CA ASP A 115 -23.63 -3.31 12.18
C ASP A 115 -23.41 -3.39 13.70
N ARG A 116 -23.19 -4.61 14.24
CA ARG A 116 -22.83 -4.82 15.65
C ARG A 116 -21.36 -4.54 15.95
N MET A 117 -20.51 -4.40 14.95
CA MET A 117 -19.10 -4.05 15.14
C MET A 117 -18.88 -2.54 15.22
N VAL A 118 -19.91 -1.72 14.91
CA VAL A 118 -19.86 -0.26 15.02
C VAL A 118 -19.44 0.18 16.43
N ASP A 119 -20.19 -0.24 17.46
CA ASP A 119 -19.91 0.15 18.85
C ASP A 119 -18.60 -0.44 19.37
N LEU A 120 -18.18 -1.58 18.81
CA LEU A 120 -16.93 -2.25 19.19
C LEU A 120 -15.69 -1.51 18.67
N MET A 121 -15.79 -0.84 17.52
CA MET A 121 -14.74 0.03 17.02
C MET A 121 -14.54 1.28 17.89
N ALA A 122 -15.56 1.73 18.62
CA ALA A 122 -15.46 2.87 19.54
C ALA A 122 -15.26 2.44 21.01
N HIS A 123 -14.99 1.15 21.27
CA HIS A 123 -14.91 0.61 22.62
C HIS A 123 -13.65 1.12 23.35
N GLU A 124 -13.72 1.32 24.68
CA GLU A 124 -12.60 1.84 25.49
C GLU A 124 -11.38 0.89 25.49
N ASN A 125 -11.64 -0.42 25.58
CA ASN A 125 -10.62 -1.47 25.48
C ASN A 125 -10.00 -1.57 24.06
N GLU A 126 -8.70 -1.33 23.98
CA GLU A 126 -7.89 -1.36 22.77
C GLU A 126 -7.83 -2.74 22.09
N ALA A 127 -7.86 -3.84 22.86
CA ALA A 127 -7.87 -5.18 22.30
C ALA A 127 -9.18 -5.49 21.57
N ILE A 128 -10.30 -4.90 22.01
CA ILE A 128 -11.58 -5.03 21.30
C ILE A 128 -11.50 -4.26 19.98
N ARG A 129 -10.96 -3.04 19.95
CA ARG A 129 -10.77 -2.27 18.72
C ARG A 129 -9.85 -2.98 17.74
N GLU A 130 -8.68 -3.45 18.19
CA GLU A 130 -7.70 -4.21 17.38
C GLU A 130 -8.35 -5.41 16.69
N LYS A 131 -9.05 -6.25 17.47
CA LYS A 131 -9.67 -7.49 16.98
C LYS A 131 -10.86 -7.23 16.09
N THR A 132 -11.61 -6.18 16.39
CA THR A 132 -12.74 -5.76 15.54
C THR A 132 -12.22 -5.31 14.18
N SER A 133 -11.20 -4.43 14.14
CA SER A 133 -10.54 -3.99 12.89
C SER A 133 -10.02 -5.17 12.08
N ARG A 134 -9.35 -6.12 12.73
CA ARG A 134 -8.84 -7.33 12.06
C ARG A 134 -9.97 -8.19 11.49
N THR A 135 -11.04 -8.39 12.25
CA THR A 135 -12.21 -9.17 11.79
C THR A 135 -12.90 -8.49 10.60
N LEU A 136 -13.05 -7.16 10.65
CA LEU A 136 -13.57 -6.37 9.54
C LEU A 136 -12.65 -6.48 8.31
N THR A 137 -11.33 -6.55 8.50
CA THR A 137 -10.36 -6.73 7.41
C THR A 137 -10.57 -8.08 6.71
N VAL A 138 -10.80 -9.16 7.46
CA VAL A 138 -11.11 -10.48 6.88
C VAL A 138 -12.44 -10.45 6.13
N LEU A 139 -13.47 -9.83 6.70
CA LEU A 139 -14.75 -9.63 6.01
C LEU A 139 -14.61 -8.81 4.72
N ALA A 140 -13.76 -7.78 4.73
CA ALA A 140 -13.45 -6.94 3.58
C ALA A 140 -12.70 -7.67 2.44
N ARG A 141 -12.24 -8.90 2.65
CA ARG A 141 -11.76 -9.75 1.52
C ARG A 141 -12.91 -10.15 0.59
N GLN A 142 -14.13 -10.20 1.11
CA GLN A 142 -15.33 -10.60 0.38
C GLN A 142 -16.10 -9.37 -0.12
N ALA A 143 -16.65 -9.44 -1.34
CA ALA A 143 -17.35 -8.29 -1.95
C ALA A 143 -18.56 -7.82 -1.12
N CYS A 144 -19.34 -8.74 -0.55
CA CYS A 144 -20.47 -8.40 0.32
C CYS A 144 -20.03 -7.73 1.63
N GLY A 145 -18.89 -8.16 2.19
CA GLY A 145 -18.30 -7.54 3.37
C GLY A 145 -17.82 -6.12 3.09
N ARG A 146 -17.11 -5.90 1.97
CA ARG A 146 -16.69 -4.54 1.55
C ARG A 146 -17.84 -3.58 1.45
N LEU A 147 -18.90 -3.97 0.75
CA LEU A 147 -20.11 -3.14 0.59
C LEU A 147 -20.80 -2.86 1.92
N ALA A 148 -20.91 -3.88 2.79
CA ALA A 148 -21.54 -3.70 4.10
C ALA A 148 -20.74 -2.74 4.99
N ILE A 149 -19.41 -2.72 4.87
CA ILE A 149 -18.53 -1.83 5.63
C ILE A 149 -18.54 -0.41 5.05
N SER A 150 -18.33 -0.26 3.74
CA SER A 150 -18.20 1.06 3.10
C SER A 150 -19.50 1.88 3.10
N THR A 151 -20.66 1.21 3.08
CA THR A 151 -21.97 1.90 3.15
C THR A 151 -22.41 2.25 4.58
N ASN A 152 -21.71 1.75 5.61
CA ASN A 152 -22.05 2.04 6.99
C ASN A 152 -21.30 3.28 7.48
N ARG A 153 -21.96 4.44 7.41
CA ARG A 153 -21.36 5.74 7.77
C ARG A 153 -20.84 5.79 9.20
N GLN A 154 -21.60 5.26 10.17
CA GLN A 154 -21.18 5.28 11.59
C GLN A 154 -19.94 4.41 11.80
N LEU A 155 -19.85 3.28 11.10
CA LEU A 155 -18.65 2.45 11.13
C LEU A 155 -17.45 3.21 10.57
N LEU A 156 -17.61 3.91 9.44
CA LEU A 156 -16.54 4.71 8.86
C LEU A 156 -16.08 5.86 9.77
N GLU A 157 -16.99 6.50 10.50
CA GLU A 157 -16.64 7.49 11.53
C GLU A 157 -15.75 6.88 12.62
N ASN A 158 -16.10 5.68 13.12
CA ASN A 158 -15.30 5.00 14.13
C ASN A 158 -13.96 4.49 13.56
N VAL A 159 -13.94 4.03 12.31
CA VAL A 159 -12.71 3.64 11.59
C VAL A 159 -11.79 4.84 11.41
N ALA A 160 -12.31 6.01 11.05
CA ALA A 160 -11.55 7.25 10.96
C ALA A 160 -10.94 7.65 12.31
N ALA A 161 -11.72 7.56 13.39
CA ALA A 161 -11.20 7.80 14.74
C ALA A 161 -10.09 6.82 15.12
N CYS A 162 -10.24 5.53 14.78
CA CYS A 162 -9.22 4.51 15.05
C CYS A 162 -7.99 4.62 14.14
N ALA A 163 -8.05 5.35 13.02
CA ALA A 163 -6.88 5.63 12.20
C ALA A 163 -5.88 6.57 12.92
N GLU A 164 -6.35 7.29 13.94
CA GLU A 164 -5.56 8.15 14.83
C GLU A 164 -5.54 7.61 16.27
N ASP A 165 -5.77 6.31 16.45
CA ASP A 165 -5.79 5.66 17.77
C ASP A 165 -4.47 5.89 18.53
N PHE A 166 -4.53 5.93 19.86
CA PHE A 166 -3.32 6.01 20.69
C PHE A 166 -2.38 4.81 20.48
N TYR A 167 -2.94 3.61 20.28
CA TYR A 167 -2.17 2.38 20.17
C TYR A 167 -1.81 2.04 18.71
N PRO A 168 -0.51 1.92 18.37
CA PRO A 168 -0.07 1.57 17.01
C PRO A 168 -0.60 0.22 16.54
N GLU A 169 -0.82 -0.73 17.46
CA GLU A 169 -1.40 -2.05 17.17
C GLU A 169 -2.83 -1.95 16.64
N VAL A 170 -3.61 -0.95 17.06
CA VAL A 170 -4.94 -0.69 16.48
C VAL A 170 -4.80 -0.02 15.13
N ARG A 171 -3.93 1.00 15.03
CA ARG A 171 -3.73 1.77 13.79
C ARG A 171 -3.26 0.89 12.64
N VAL A 172 -2.38 -0.08 12.86
CA VAL A 172 -1.95 -1.01 11.80
C VAL A 172 -3.08 -1.91 11.30
N GLN A 173 -4.00 -2.36 12.18
CA GLN A 173 -5.17 -3.13 11.75
C GLN A 173 -6.17 -2.26 10.99
N VAL A 174 -6.34 -1.01 11.39
CA VAL A 174 -7.19 -0.04 10.69
C VAL A 174 -6.61 0.31 9.31
N ALA A 175 -5.30 0.51 9.22
CA ALA A 175 -4.61 0.73 7.96
C ALA A 175 -4.83 -0.46 7.00
N ALA A 176 -4.69 -1.69 7.51
CA ALA A 176 -4.95 -2.89 6.73
C ALA A 176 -6.42 -3.00 6.26
N LEU A 177 -7.39 -2.64 7.13
CA LEU A 177 -8.80 -2.58 6.75
C LEU A 177 -9.03 -1.57 5.61
N LEU A 178 -8.50 -0.36 5.73
CA LEU A 178 -8.66 0.70 4.72
C LEU A 178 -8.03 0.30 3.39
N GLU A 179 -6.84 -0.30 3.41
CA GLU A 179 -6.17 -0.83 2.21
C GLU A 179 -7.04 -1.88 1.52
N MET A 180 -7.55 -2.86 2.28
CA MET A 180 -8.42 -3.92 1.77
C MET A 180 -9.73 -3.40 1.18
N LEU A 181 -10.31 -2.35 1.77
CA LEU A 181 -11.50 -1.69 1.23
C LEU A 181 -11.19 -0.92 -0.06
N ALA A 182 -10.09 -0.16 -0.09
CA ALA A 182 -9.70 0.68 -1.20
C ALA A 182 -9.35 -0.10 -2.48
N GLN A 183 -8.97 -1.38 -2.36
CA GLN A 183 -8.76 -2.25 -3.53
C GLN A 183 -10.01 -2.44 -4.39
N PHE A 184 -11.22 -2.22 -3.85
CA PHE A 184 -12.46 -2.29 -4.60
C PHE A 184 -12.96 -0.90 -4.98
N TRP A 185 -13.03 -0.62 -6.29
CA TRP A 185 -13.30 0.72 -6.82
C TRP A 185 -14.53 1.41 -6.20
N LYS A 186 -15.65 0.69 -5.98
CA LYS A 186 -16.85 1.29 -5.40
C LYS A 186 -16.67 1.66 -3.92
N ALA A 187 -15.98 0.81 -3.15
CA ALA A 187 -15.65 1.15 -1.77
C ALA A 187 -14.60 2.26 -1.71
N ALA A 188 -13.67 2.33 -2.66
CA ALA A 188 -12.74 3.44 -2.79
C ALA A 188 -13.46 4.77 -3.01
N ASP A 189 -14.49 4.80 -3.86
CA ASP A 189 -15.33 5.99 -4.07
C ASP A 189 -16.03 6.41 -2.76
N ASP A 190 -16.64 5.46 -2.02
CA ASP A 190 -17.25 5.73 -0.71
C ASP A 190 -16.23 6.31 0.30
N LEU A 191 -15.01 5.76 0.33
CA LEU A 191 -13.93 6.24 1.21
C LEU A 191 -13.41 7.63 0.83
N VAL A 192 -13.33 7.93 -0.47
CA VAL A 192 -12.97 9.26 -0.97
C VAL A 192 -14.03 10.29 -0.58
N GLU A 193 -15.32 9.97 -0.77
CA GLU A 193 -16.44 10.84 -0.39
C GLU A 193 -16.47 11.10 1.12
N PHE A 194 -16.12 10.08 1.92
CA PHE A 194 -16.06 10.22 3.38
C PHE A 194 -14.90 11.11 3.85
N GLY A 195 -13.83 11.26 3.06
CA GLY A 195 -12.68 12.11 3.38
C GLY A 195 -11.44 11.37 3.91
N PHE A 196 -11.31 10.07 3.61
CA PHE A 196 -10.13 9.30 4.03
C PHE A 196 -8.83 9.76 3.36
N VAL A 197 -8.88 10.39 2.19
CA VAL A 197 -7.67 10.91 1.52
C VAL A 197 -6.95 11.92 2.41
N GLN A 198 -7.68 12.85 3.02
CA GLN A 198 -7.13 13.90 3.88
C GLN A 198 -6.58 13.33 5.18
N ILE A 199 -7.33 12.42 5.81
CA ILE A 199 -6.93 11.75 7.06
C ILE A 199 -5.63 10.96 6.85
N LEU A 200 -5.54 10.19 5.78
CA LEU A 200 -4.35 9.40 5.50
C LEU A 200 -3.14 10.30 5.21
N LEU A 201 -3.32 11.37 4.43
CA LEU A 201 -2.26 12.35 4.15
C LEU A 201 -1.74 13.03 5.42
N SER A 202 -2.61 13.42 6.35
CA SER A 202 -2.19 14.06 7.60
C SER A 202 -1.40 13.14 8.53
N ASN A 203 -1.56 11.83 8.36
CA ASN A 203 -0.92 10.81 9.20
C ASN A 203 0.45 10.37 8.64
N LEU A 204 0.70 10.49 7.33
CA LEU A 204 1.94 10.01 6.68
C LEU A 204 3.25 10.51 7.31
N LEU A 205 3.28 11.73 7.85
CA LEU A 205 4.50 12.30 8.45
C LEU A 205 4.67 11.99 9.95
N LYS A 206 3.65 11.38 10.58
CA LYS A 206 3.60 11.11 12.02
C LYS A 206 3.66 9.62 12.36
N GLU A 207 3.32 8.77 11.41
CA GLU A 207 3.14 7.33 11.62
C GLU A 207 4.43 6.51 11.61
N GLU A 208 4.31 5.28 12.08
CA GLU A 208 5.38 4.29 11.99
C GLU A 208 5.60 3.84 10.53
N PRO A 209 6.85 3.52 10.14
CA PRO A 209 7.17 3.18 8.77
C PRO A 209 6.33 2.05 8.14
N GLU A 210 5.94 1.03 8.91
CA GLU A 210 5.06 -0.05 8.45
C GLU A 210 3.68 0.48 8.03
N ILE A 211 3.10 1.38 8.83
CA ILE A 211 1.79 1.99 8.60
C ILE A 211 1.86 2.97 7.42
N ILE A 212 2.95 3.74 7.31
CA ILE A 212 3.18 4.67 6.19
C ILE A 212 3.07 3.93 4.85
N VAL A 213 3.69 2.75 4.72
CA VAL A 213 3.62 1.97 3.47
C VAL A 213 2.18 1.58 3.13
N ILE A 214 1.43 1.09 4.12
CA ILE A 214 0.01 0.70 3.93
C ILE A 214 -0.84 1.93 3.57
N HIS A 215 -0.62 3.08 4.21
CA HIS A 215 -1.31 4.32 3.89
C HIS A 215 -1.02 4.79 2.46
N LEU A 216 0.24 4.73 2.01
CA LEU A 216 0.60 5.08 0.63
C LEU A 216 -0.05 4.15 -0.40
N GLN A 217 -0.10 2.85 -0.13
CA GLN A 217 -0.79 1.87 -0.99
C GLN A 217 -2.30 2.11 -1.04
N THR A 218 -2.89 2.44 0.11
CA THR A 218 -4.30 2.83 0.21
C THR A 218 -4.57 4.08 -0.59
N LEU A 219 -3.77 5.14 -0.41
CA LEU A 219 -3.87 6.39 -1.15
C LEU A 219 -3.73 6.17 -2.66
N ARG A 220 -2.81 5.30 -3.10
CA ARG A 220 -2.66 4.94 -4.52
C ARG A 220 -3.97 4.40 -5.10
N SER A 221 -4.68 3.58 -4.34
CA SER A 221 -5.99 3.02 -4.73
C SER A 221 -7.08 4.10 -4.73
N LEU A 222 -7.15 4.93 -3.68
CA LEU A 222 -8.12 6.05 -3.59
C LEU A 222 -7.89 7.13 -4.66
N MET A 223 -6.64 7.32 -5.11
CA MET A 223 -6.26 8.27 -6.16
C MET A 223 -6.33 7.67 -7.57
N HIS A 224 -6.96 6.51 -7.77
CA HIS A 224 -7.17 5.99 -9.12
C HIS A 224 -8.11 6.91 -9.92
N ALA A 225 -9.24 7.30 -9.33
CA ALA A 225 -10.19 8.23 -9.91
C ALA A 225 -9.71 9.70 -9.80
N LEU A 226 -10.21 10.57 -10.68
CA LEU A 226 -9.81 11.98 -10.70
C LEU A 226 -10.18 12.70 -9.40
N ALA A 227 -11.32 12.39 -8.79
CA ALA A 227 -11.78 13.01 -7.54
C ALA A 227 -10.74 12.86 -6.41
N GLY A 228 -10.26 11.64 -6.17
CA GLY A 228 -9.23 11.38 -5.16
C GLY A 228 -7.90 12.12 -5.45
N LYS A 229 -7.49 12.20 -6.72
CA LYS A 229 -6.29 12.96 -7.13
C LYS A 229 -6.42 14.45 -6.82
N MET A 230 -7.59 15.04 -7.13
CA MET A 230 -7.84 16.46 -6.90
C MET A 230 -7.85 16.79 -5.41
N ILE A 231 -8.52 15.98 -4.61
CA ILE A 231 -8.55 16.12 -3.14
C ILE A 231 -7.14 16.01 -2.57
N ALA A 232 -6.34 15.04 -3.02
CA ALA A 232 -4.96 14.88 -2.57
C ALA A 232 -4.09 16.10 -2.92
N ILE A 233 -4.28 16.69 -4.10
CA ILE A 233 -3.58 17.92 -4.51
C ILE A 233 -4.00 19.10 -3.63
N GLU A 234 -5.30 19.27 -3.37
CA GLU A 234 -5.84 20.34 -2.53
C GLU A 234 -5.39 20.20 -1.06
N SER A 235 -5.11 18.98 -0.62
CA SER A 235 -4.68 18.64 0.75
C SER A 235 -3.16 18.56 0.90
N ASP A 236 -2.42 19.30 0.09
CA ASP A 236 -0.94 19.39 0.12
C ASP A 236 -0.19 18.07 -0.14
N GLY A 237 -0.86 17.08 -0.75
CA GLY A 237 -0.31 15.74 -0.97
C GLY A 237 1.00 15.74 -1.75
N TYR A 238 1.17 16.69 -2.68
CA TYR A 238 2.40 16.83 -3.46
C TYR A 238 3.63 17.12 -2.58
N ASN A 239 3.52 18.08 -1.66
CA ASN A 239 4.60 18.44 -0.75
C ASN A 239 4.85 17.34 0.29
N ILE A 240 3.78 16.66 0.74
CA ILE A 240 3.89 15.53 1.66
C ILE A 240 4.68 14.39 1.01
N PHE A 241 4.33 13.97 -0.21
CA PHE A 241 5.05 12.91 -0.90
C PHE A 241 6.50 13.30 -1.22
N MET A 242 6.76 14.56 -1.57
CA MET A 242 8.12 15.08 -1.75
C MET A 242 8.98 14.92 -0.49
N LYS A 243 8.45 15.24 0.69
CA LYS A 243 9.16 15.04 1.96
C LYS A 243 9.46 13.57 2.25
N LEU A 244 8.60 12.65 1.80
CA LEU A 244 8.81 11.20 1.96
C LEU A 244 9.92 10.65 1.04
N LEU A 245 10.33 11.38 0.01
CA LEU A 245 11.44 10.98 -0.85
C LEU A 245 12.81 11.02 -0.13
N ASP A 246 12.93 11.82 0.92
CA ASP A 246 14.12 11.89 1.77
C ASP A 246 14.19 10.78 2.83
N HIS A 247 13.22 9.85 2.83
CA HIS A 247 13.16 8.77 3.81
C HIS A 247 14.25 7.71 3.55
N LYS A 248 14.66 6.96 4.59
CA LYS A 248 15.71 5.93 4.47
C LYS A 248 15.22 4.62 3.82
N ARG A 249 13.99 4.23 4.11
CA ARG A 249 13.38 2.97 3.63
C ARG A 249 12.97 3.07 2.17
N SER A 250 13.42 2.12 1.36
CA SER A 250 13.09 1.99 -0.07
C SER A 250 11.61 1.90 -0.33
N GLU A 251 10.88 1.16 0.50
CA GLU A 251 9.46 0.90 0.31
C GLU A 251 8.65 2.21 0.34
N ILE A 252 8.98 3.11 1.27
CA ILE A 252 8.32 4.41 1.43
C ILE A 252 8.64 5.33 0.25
N ILE A 253 9.90 5.42 -0.15
CA ILE A 253 10.31 6.24 -1.31
C ILE A 253 9.58 5.75 -2.57
N SER A 254 9.60 4.43 -2.78
CA SER A 254 8.98 3.78 -3.94
C SER A 254 7.48 4.07 -4.02
N GLU A 255 6.75 3.87 -2.92
CA GLU A 255 5.31 4.12 -2.89
C GLU A 255 4.97 5.62 -2.96
N ALA A 256 5.79 6.50 -2.38
CA ALA A 256 5.63 7.94 -2.53
C ALA A 256 5.81 8.39 -3.99
N LEU A 257 6.78 7.82 -4.71
CA LEU A 257 6.96 8.06 -6.15
C LEU A 257 5.77 7.53 -6.97
N ALA A 258 5.20 6.38 -6.61
CA ALA A 258 4.00 5.84 -7.25
C ALA A 258 2.80 6.79 -7.08
N CYS A 259 2.61 7.33 -5.87
CA CYS A 259 1.60 8.34 -5.58
C CYS A 259 1.84 9.65 -6.37
N LEU A 260 3.07 10.16 -6.41
CA LEU A 260 3.44 11.32 -7.23
C LEU A 260 3.16 11.10 -8.72
N SER A 261 3.38 9.88 -9.22
CA SER A 261 3.08 9.53 -10.61
C SER A 261 1.59 9.67 -10.92
N LEU A 262 0.71 9.31 -9.99
CA LEU A 262 -0.74 9.49 -10.14
C LEU A 262 -1.12 10.97 -10.15
N LEU A 263 -0.53 11.78 -9.28
CA LEU A 263 -0.80 13.23 -9.26
C LEU A 263 -0.29 13.91 -10.54
N ALA A 264 0.93 13.59 -10.97
CA ALA A 264 1.55 14.12 -12.18
C ALA A 264 0.79 13.76 -13.47
N SER A 265 -0.03 12.70 -13.45
CA SER A 265 -0.90 12.35 -14.59
C SER A 265 -2.01 13.38 -14.87
N THR A 266 -2.28 14.29 -13.93
CA THR A 266 -3.30 15.33 -14.07
C THR A 266 -2.69 16.65 -14.59
N CYS A 267 -3.50 17.47 -15.27
CA CYS A 267 -3.05 18.79 -15.73
C CYS A 267 -2.62 19.71 -14.56
N VAL A 268 -3.31 19.64 -13.41
CA VAL A 268 -3.00 20.45 -12.23
C VAL A 268 -1.71 19.96 -11.57
N GLY A 269 -1.58 18.64 -11.39
CA GLY A 269 -0.39 18.03 -10.82
C GLY A 269 0.87 18.23 -11.68
N GLU A 270 0.75 18.21 -13.01
CA GLU A 270 1.86 18.54 -13.92
C GLU A 270 2.33 19.99 -13.74
N LYS A 271 1.38 20.93 -13.63
CA LYS A 271 1.70 22.35 -13.41
C LYS A 271 2.44 22.55 -12.08
N LEU A 272 1.99 21.86 -11.03
CA LEU A 272 2.64 21.86 -9.72
C LEU A 272 4.04 21.24 -9.76
N ALA A 273 4.21 20.10 -10.45
CA ALA A 273 5.50 19.45 -10.65
C ALA A 273 6.55 20.43 -11.20
N ARG A 274 6.14 21.27 -12.16
CA ARG A 274 7.01 22.29 -12.75
C ARG A 274 7.32 23.42 -11.79
N GLN A 275 6.33 23.93 -11.06
CA GLN A 275 6.54 25.00 -10.08
C GLN A 275 7.53 24.61 -8.98
N MET A 276 7.58 23.32 -8.64
CA MET A 276 8.47 22.76 -7.62
C MET A 276 9.81 22.24 -8.19
N ASN A 277 10.10 22.41 -9.48
CA ASN A 277 11.29 21.85 -10.15
C ASN A 277 11.49 20.34 -9.88
N LEU A 278 10.39 19.57 -9.87
CA LEU A 278 10.39 18.16 -9.49
C LEU A 278 11.38 17.30 -10.29
N LEU A 279 11.62 17.65 -11.56
CA LEU A 279 12.52 16.90 -12.44
C LEU A 279 13.95 16.80 -11.90
N ASP A 280 14.45 17.81 -11.17
CA ASP A 280 15.77 17.77 -10.57
C ASP A 280 15.85 16.71 -9.45
N THR A 281 14.84 16.68 -8.57
CA THR A 281 14.70 15.65 -7.53
C THR A 281 14.55 14.26 -8.12
N LEU A 282 13.70 14.11 -9.14
CA LEU A 282 13.49 12.81 -9.81
C LEU A 282 14.76 12.32 -10.50
N ASN A 283 15.61 13.21 -11.01
CA ASN A 283 16.87 12.82 -11.61
C ASN A 283 17.82 12.15 -10.59
N VAL A 284 17.79 12.58 -9.32
CA VAL A 284 18.54 11.92 -8.23
C VAL A 284 18.03 10.49 -8.05
N HIS A 285 16.71 10.30 -7.89
CA HIS A 285 16.11 8.97 -7.71
C HIS A 285 16.22 8.07 -8.95
N LEU A 286 16.30 8.64 -10.15
CA LEU A 286 16.55 7.89 -11.38
C LEU A 286 17.94 7.23 -11.40
N HIS A 287 18.90 7.80 -10.66
CA HIS A 287 20.24 7.26 -10.49
C HIS A 287 20.38 6.37 -9.24
N ASP A 288 19.30 6.10 -8.51
CA ASP A 288 19.30 5.11 -7.43
C ASP A 288 19.66 3.72 -7.98
N GLU A 289 20.23 2.87 -7.12
CA GLU A 289 20.62 1.50 -7.44
C GLU A 289 19.42 0.53 -7.36
N ARG A 290 18.41 0.88 -6.57
CA ARG A 290 17.27 0.02 -6.26
C ARG A 290 16.21 0.05 -7.38
N PRO A 291 15.81 -1.11 -7.92
CA PRO A 291 14.88 -1.18 -9.05
C PRO A 291 13.55 -0.50 -8.88
N GLU A 292 12.95 -0.59 -7.69
CA GLU A 292 11.62 -0.06 -7.42
C GLU A 292 11.60 1.47 -7.51
N ILE A 293 12.69 2.10 -7.05
CA ILE A 293 12.82 3.57 -6.98
C ILE A 293 13.04 4.17 -8.37
N PHE A 294 14.05 3.70 -9.12
CA PHE A 294 14.29 4.28 -10.44
C PHE A 294 13.15 3.98 -11.42
N THR A 295 12.42 2.87 -11.22
CA THR A 295 11.25 2.53 -12.04
C THR A 295 10.11 3.51 -11.79
N ASN A 296 9.80 3.77 -10.53
CA ASN A 296 8.74 4.73 -10.19
C ASN A 296 9.16 6.17 -10.52
N ALA A 297 10.43 6.53 -10.32
CA ALA A 297 10.96 7.83 -10.75
C ALA A 297 10.79 8.04 -12.26
N ALA A 298 11.12 7.03 -13.08
CA ALA A 298 10.90 7.07 -14.53
C ALA A 298 9.40 7.22 -14.88
N SER A 299 8.50 6.60 -14.13
CA SER A 299 7.05 6.77 -14.28
C SER A 299 6.61 8.22 -14.04
N VAL A 300 7.12 8.88 -12.99
CA VAL A 300 6.81 10.29 -12.74
C VAL A 300 7.36 11.18 -13.86
N ILE A 301 8.62 10.97 -14.26
CA ILE A 301 9.27 11.73 -15.35
C ILE A 301 8.47 11.61 -16.66
N MET A 302 7.97 10.40 -16.96
CA MET A 302 7.12 10.17 -18.13
C MET A 302 5.92 11.12 -18.15
N PHE A 303 5.23 11.30 -17.03
CA PHE A 303 4.08 12.23 -16.95
C PHE A 303 4.52 13.71 -16.96
N CYS A 304 5.60 14.07 -16.27
CA CYS A 304 6.11 15.44 -16.22
C CYS A 304 6.60 15.95 -17.59
N THR A 305 6.98 15.06 -18.51
CA THR A 305 7.59 15.42 -19.80
C THR A 305 6.60 15.43 -20.97
N VAL A 306 5.30 15.18 -20.74
CA VAL A 306 4.30 15.15 -21.83
C VAL A 306 4.15 16.53 -22.49
N LYS A 307 4.16 17.62 -21.72
CA LYS A 307 3.97 19.00 -22.21
C LYS A 307 5.31 19.63 -22.63
N ALA A 308 5.25 20.58 -23.56
CA ALA A 308 6.43 21.25 -24.10
C ALA A 308 7.31 21.89 -23.02
N SER A 309 6.70 22.50 -22.00
CA SER A 309 7.40 23.08 -20.85
C SER A 309 8.21 22.05 -20.07
N GLY A 310 7.66 20.85 -19.87
CA GLY A 310 8.37 19.75 -19.20
C GLY A 310 9.56 19.24 -20.02
N LYS A 311 9.42 19.18 -21.35
CA LYS A 311 10.50 18.79 -22.27
C LYS A 311 11.68 19.77 -22.22
N ILE A 312 11.39 21.07 -22.20
CA ILE A 312 12.38 22.15 -22.07
C ILE A 312 13.05 22.11 -20.69
N ALA A 313 12.32 21.78 -19.62
CA ALA A 313 12.91 21.63 -18.31
C ALA A 313 13.84 20.40 -18.25
N ALA A 314 13.39 19.25 -18.79
CA ALA A 314 14.19 18.03 -18.86
C ALA A 314 15.45 18.19 -19.72
N SER A 315 15.41 18.98 -20.80
CA SER A 315 16.59 19.21 -21.66
C SER A 315 17.73 19.94 -20.96
N LYS A 316 17.45 20.64 -19.85
CA LYS A 316 18.47 21.30 -19.02
C LYS A 316 19.20 20.33 -18.08
N ILE A 317 18.67 19.12 -17.91
CA ILE A 317 19.21 18.09 -17.00
C ILE A 317 20.01 17.07 -17.81
N ASN A 318 21.31 17.34 -17.97
CA ASN A 318 22.19 16.59 -18.87
C ASN A 318 22.29 15.08 -18.56
N THR A 319 22.22 14.67 -17.29
CA THR A 319 22.39 13.26 -16.89
C THR A 319 21.14 12.41 -17.10
N MET A 320 19.95 13.03 -17.16
CA MET A 320 18.66 12.33 -17.22
C MET A 320 18.53 11.50 -18.50
N THR A 321 18.79 12.10 -19.66
CA THR A 321 18.68 11.43 -20.97
C THR A 321 19.57 10.19 -21.05
N LYS A 322 20.83 10.31 -20.62
CA LYS A 322 21.79 9.19 -20.61
C LYS A 322 21.30 8.06 -19.71
N ARG A 323 20.82 8.38 -18.50
CA ARG A 323 20.32 7.36 -17.56
C ARG A 323 19.07 6.67 -18.09
N LEU A 324 18.13 7.41 -18.66
CA LEU A 324 16.93 6.80 -19.26
C LEU A 324 17.28 5.83 -20.42
N ILE A 325 18.31 6.12 -21.23
CA ILE A 325 18.78 5.20 -22.29
C ILE A 325 19.38 3.92 -21.70
N GLN A 326 20.05 4.00 -20.55
CA GLN A 326 20.52 2.80 -19.86
C GLN A 326 19.35 1.97 -19.34
N LEU A 327 18.37 2.62 -18.71
CA LEU A 327 17.20 1.97 -18.12
C LEU A 327 16.28 1.36 -19.19
N SER A 328 16.16 1.96 -20.38
CA SER A 328 15.38 1.41 -21.49
C SER A 328 15.94 0.08 -22.04
N ARG A 329 17.19 -0.27 -21.70
CA ARG A 329 17.83 -1.54 -22.08
C ARG A 329 17.67 -2.62 -21.00
N ASN A 330 17.00 -2.33 -19.88
CA ASN A 330 16.80 -3.29 -18.80
C ASN A 330 15.74 -4.33 -19.15
N LYS A 331 16.15 -5.42 -19.81
CA LYS A 331 15.26 -6.52 -20.21
C LYS A 331 14.63 -7.29 -19.06
N LEU A 332 15.22 -7.22 -17.85
CA LEU A 332 14.74 -7.98 -16.70
C LEU A 332 13.53 -7.30 -16.03
N ASN A 333 13.34 -6.01 -16.28
CA ASN A 333 12.22 -5.24 -15.73
C ASN A 333 11.45 -4.52 -16.85
N PRO A 334 10.40 -5.16 -17.39
CA PRO A 334 9.55 -4.60 -18.44
C PRO A 334 8.94 -3.23 -18.06
N SER A 335 8.55 -3.03 -16.81
CA SER A 335 7.97 -1.77 -16.34
C SER A 335 8.97 -0.62 -16.41
N THR A 336 10.22 -0.84 -15.95
CA THR A 336 11.30 0.14 -16.12
C THR A 336 11.48 0.50 -17.58
N GLN A 337 11.53 -0.52 -18.44
CA GLN A 337 11.76 -0.34 -19.87
C GLN A 337 10.64 0.49 -20.50
N ILE A 338 9.37 0.20 -20.19
CA ILE A 338 8.22 0.95 -20.69
C ILE A 338 8.29 2.42 -20.26
N PHE A 339 8.49 2.69 -18.97
CA PHE A 339 8.52 4.06 -18.46
C PHE A 339 9.71 4.84 -19.01
N ALA A 340 10.89 4.22 -19.07
CA ALA A 340 12.09 4.84 -19.62
C ALA A 340 11.93 5.16 -21.11
N ILE A 341 11.40 4.24 -21.92
CA ILE A 341 11.17 4.49 -23.36
C ILE A 341 10.16 5.62 -23.54
N LYS A 342 9.03 5.61 -22.81
CA LYS A 342 8.02 6.67 -22.92
C LYS A 342 8.57 8.04 -22.50
N ALA A 343 9.30 8.11 -21.40
CA ALA A 343 9.97 9.33 -20.96
C ALA A 343 10.98 9.82 -22.02
N LEU A 344 11.79 8.92 -22.59
CA LEU A 344 12.71 9.25 -23.68
C LEU A 344 11.99 9.78 -24.91
N THR A 345 10.91 9.13 -25.34
CA THR A 345 10.11 9.56 -26.49
C THR A 345 9.64 11.00 -26.30
N ASN A 346 9.10 11.32 -25.11
CA ASN A 346 8.66 12.66 -24.77
C ASN A 346 9.80 13.70 -24.84
N ILE A 347 10.95 13.42 -24.21
CA ILE A 347 12.07 14.36 -24.15
C ILE A 347 12.74 14.52 -25.52
N CYS A 348 12.82 13.45 -26.33
CA CYS A 348 13.39 13.47 -27.68
C CYS A 348 12.53 14.23 -28.70
N GLU A 349 11.33 14.67 -28.34
CA GLU A 349 10.61 15.66 -29.14
C GLU A 349 11.30 17.04 -29.10
N HIS A 350 12.10 17.33 -28.07
CA HIS A 350 12.90 18.55 -28.00
C HIS A 350 14.08 18.47 -29.00
N PRO A 351 14.26 19.47 -29.89
CA PRO A 351 15.25 19.39 -30.98
C PRO A 351 16.69 19.19 -30.53
N GLU A 352 17.11 19.81 -29.42
CA GLU A 352 18.47 19.68 -28.90
C GLU A 352 18.74 18.28 -28.36
N VAL A 353 17.78 17.72 -27.61
CA VAL A 353 17.91 16.38 -27.04
C VAL A 353 17.87 15.34 -28.15
N ARG A 354 16.99 15.51 -29.16
CA ARG A 354 16.96 14.64 -30.34
C ARG A 354 18.33 14.57 -31.03
N LYS A 355 18.93 15.74 -31.30
CA LYS A 355 20.25 15.82 -31.94
C LYS A 355 21.33 15.16 -31.09
N GLU A 356 21.28 15.32 -29.78
CA GLU A 356 22.22 14.65 -28.88
C GLU A 356 22.07 13.13 -28.94
N VAL A 357 20.85 12.62 -28.82
CA VAL A 357 20.57 11.18 -28.83
C VAL A 357 20.94 10.56 -30.18
N GLN A 358 20.60 11.20 -31.30
CA GLN A 358 21.00 10.77 -32.64
C GLN A 358 22.53 10.67 -32.78
N LYS A 359 23.27 11.68 -32.30
CA LYS A 359 24.73 11.73 -32.49
C LYS A 359 25.49 10.78 -31.56
N LYS A 360 25.06 10.66 -30.31
CA LYS A 360 25.83 9.95 -29.27
C LYS A 360 25.28 8.57 -28.91
N TYR A 361 23.98 8.34 -29.09
CA TYR A 361 23.31 7.21 -28.47
C TYR A 361 22.37 6.40 -29.38
N ILE A 362 22.33 6.68 -30.69
CA ILE A 362 21.41 6.03 -31.62
C ILE A 362 21.55 4.50 -31.62
N GLU A 363 22.79 3.99 -31.65
CA GLU A 363 23.07 2.55 -31.62
C GLU A 363 22.52 1.88 -30.35
N TYR A 364 22.56 2.56 -29.20
CA TYR A 364 22.02 2.01 -27.96
C TYR A 364 20.49 1.89 -28.00
N VAL A 365 19.81 2.83 -28.67
CA VAL A 365 18.35 2.84 -28.82
C VAL A 365 17.91 1.77 -29.82
N GLU A 366 18.60 1.64 -30.94
CA GLU A 366 18.32 0.61 -31.96
C GLU A 366 18.52 -0.81 -31.38
N ASN A 367 19.52 -0.99 -30.53
CA ASN A 367 19.83 -2.27 -29.89
C ASN A 367 19.03 -2.55 -28.61
N ILE A 368 18.00 -1.75 -28.28
CA ILE A 368 17.10 -2.07 -27.16
C ILE A 368 16.42 -3.42 -27.44
N GLN A 369 16.63 -4.39 -26.54
CA GLN A 369 15.98 -5.70 -26.59
C GLN A 369 14.59 -5.59 -25.97
N VAL A 370 13.54 -5.87 -26.74
CA VAL A 370 12.13 -5.63 -26.36
C VAL A 370 11.33 -6.90 -26.09
N GLY A 371 11.99 -8.07 -26.15
CA GLY A 371 11.33 -9.36 -25.95
C GLY A 371 10.13 -9.59 -26.89
N GLY A 372 9.21 -10.45 -26.45
CA GLY A 372 7.97 -10.75 -27.17
C GLY A 372 6.77 -9.85 -26.82
N ASP A 373 6.97 -8.79 -26.02
CA ASP A 373 5.88 -7.91 -25.58
C ASP A 373 5.52 -6.88 -26.68
N PRO A 374 4.29 -6.93 -27.24
CA PRO A 374 3.88 -6.00 -28.29
C PRO A 374 3.87 -4.53 -27.85
N CYS A 375 3.60 -4.24 -26.58
CA CYS A 375 3.56 -2.87 -26.08
C CYS A 375 4.95 -2.23 -26.12
N ILE A 376 5.97 -2.94 -25.66
CA ILE A 376 7.36 -2.45 -25.65
C ILE A 376 7.89 -2.26 -27.08
N GLN A 377 7.57 -3.19 -27.98
CA GLN A 377 7.90 -3.09 -29.40
C GLN A 377 7.32 -1.82 -30.02
N ASN A 378 6.04 -1.54 -29.76
CA ASN A 378 5.37 -0.33 -30.24
C ASN A 378 5.99 0.95 -29.67
N TYR A 379 6.31 0.99 -28.37
CA TYR A 379 6.96 2.16 -27.76
C TYR A 379 8.37 2.39 -28.31
N LYS A 380 9.15 1.34 -28.56
CA LYS A 380 10.45 1.46 -29.22
C LYS A 380 10.31 2.00 -30.65
N ALA A 381 9.35 1.50 -31.43
CA ALA A 381 9.11 1.98 -32.78
C ALA A 381 8.72 3.47 -32.79
N GLN A 382 7.90 3.91 -31.84
CA GLN A 382 7.56 5.33 -31.65
C GLN A 382 8.80 6.17 -31.33
N LEU A 383 9.67 5.71 -30.42
CA LEU A 383 10.92 6.40 -30.09
C LEU A 383 11.82 6.56 -31.34
N LEU A 384 12.00 5.48 -32.10
CA LEU A 384 12.78 5.52 -33.35
C LEU A 384 12.16 6.45 -34.39
N THR A 385 10.83 6.53 -34.47
CA THR A 385 10.14 7.47 -35.37
C THR A 385 10.40 8.92 -34.96
N VAL A 386 10.33 9.24 -33.67
CA VAL A 386 10.64 10.58 -33.14
C VAL A 386 12.11 10.95 -33.39
N LEU A 387 13.02 9.98 -33.27
CA LEU A 387 14.42 10.17 -33.60
C LEU A 387 14.67 10.28 -35.10
N GLY A 388 13.90 9.62 -35.96
CA GLY A 388 14.04 9.72 -37.42
C GLY A 388 13.48 11.01 -38.02
N TRP A 389 12.71 11.78 -37.24
CA TRP A 389 12.05 12.98 -37.73
C TRP A 389 13.05 14.11 -38.02
N VAL A 390 13.06 14.56 -39.28
CA VAL A 390 13.75 15.77 -39.74
C VAL A 390 12.68 16.81 -40.05
N ALA A 391 12.87 18.04 -39.56
CA ALA A 391 11.97 19.13 -39.91
C ALA A 391 12.00 19.29 -41.43
N SER A 392 10.84 19.18 -42.08
CA SER A 392 10.68 19.52 -43.48
C SER A 392 11.18 20.94 -43.65
N SER A 393 12.33 21.09 -44.31
CA SER A 393 12.89 22.38 -44.68
C SER A 393 11.84 23.08 -45.52
N TYR A 394 11.23 24.13 -44.97
CA TYR A 394 10.48 25.09 -45.76
C TYR A 394 11.46 25.68 -46.77
N THR A 395 11.31 25.26 -48.02
CA THR A 395 11.88 25.91 -49.21
C THR A 395 11.28 27.30 -49.38
#